data_AF-N6T5B5-F1
#
_entry.id   AF-N6T5B5-F1
#
_cell.length_a   1.000
_cell.length_b   1.000
_cell.length_c   1.000
_cell.angle_alpha   90.00
_cell.angle_beta   90.00
_cell.angle_gamma   90.00
#
_symmetry.space_group_name_H-M   'P 1'
#
loop_
_entity.id
_entity.type
_entity.pdbx_description
1 polymer ?
#
loop_
_entity_poly.entity_id
_entity_poly.type
_entity_poly.pdbx_seq_one_letter_code
_entity_poly.pdbx_strand_id
1 'polypeptide(L)'
;RATLNPATLVNSLCNLKSKSKFSSFPCSKRAETQTTMSDTPAPARHMKYPYTLSAKLAQFPYKFYLKNNWVVKYYLISLVVCIPVFKSISNLSNSPANVAKWAEIRRKEAEGHH
;
A
#
# COMPACT_ATOMS: atom_id res chain seq x y z
N ARG A 1 54.95 5.36 -46.47
CA ARG A 1 55.52 4.53 -45.36
C ARG A 1 54.35 4.14 -44.46
N ALA A 2 53.79 2.96 -44.69
CA ALA A 2 52.65 2.44 -43.94
C ALA A 2 53.10 2.09 -42.53
N THR A 3 52.62 2.82 -41.53
CA THR A 3 52.75 2.44 -40.12
C THR A 3 51.41 1.89 -39.67
N LEU A 4 51.30 0.57 -39.85
CA LEU A 4 50.21 -0.26 -39.35
C LEU A 4 50.15 -0.14 -37.82
N ASN A 5 49.07 0.43 -37.31
CA ASN A 5 48.77 0.46 -35.87
C ASN A 5 48.34 -0.95 -35.42
N PRO A 6 48.82 -1.46 -34.27
CA PRO A 6 48.57 -2.83 -33.81
C PRO A 6 47.12 -3.12 -33.36
N ALA A 7 46.21 -2.16 -33.49
CA ALA A 7 44.83 -2.26 -33.00
C ALA A 7 43.87 -3.05 -33.92
N THR A 8 44.28 -3.42 -35.13
CA THR A 8 43.43 -4.17 -36.07
C THR A 8 43.68 -5.69 -36.06
N LEU A 9 44.74 -6.17 -35.41
CA LEU A 9 45.11 -7.59 -35.40
C LEU A 9 44.46 -8.39 -34.24
N VAL A 10 44.00 -7.71 -33.19
CA VAL A 10 43.23 -8.36 -32.10
C VAL A 10 41.75 -8.56 -32.46
N ASN A 11 41.21 -7.78 -33.39
CA ASN A 11 39.78 -7.82 -33.75
C ASN A 11 39.43 -8.88 -34.82
N SER A 12 40.41 -9.61 -35.37
CA SER A 12 40.20 -10.64 -36.40
C SER A 12 40.26 -12.08 -35.86
N LEU A 13 40.82 -12.31 -34.66
CA LEU A 13 40.98 -13.66 -34.11
C LEU A 13 39.90 -14.09 -33.10
N CYS A 14 38.98 -13.20 -32.69
CA CYS A 14 37.90 -13.55 -31.76
C CYS A 14 36.58 -13.95 -32.43
N ASN A 15 36.50 -14.03 -33.77
CA ASN A 15 35.23 -14.17 -34.48
C ASN A 15 34.88 -15.59 -34.98
N LEU A 16 35.57 -16.66 -34.56
CA LEU A 16 35.36 -17.96 -35.23
C LEU A 16 35.32 -19.22 -34.37
N LYS A 17 35.11 -19.13 -33.05
CA LYS A 17 34.89 -20.34 -32.24
C LYS A 17 33.70 -20.22 -31.32
N SER A 18 32.81 -21.18 -31.46
CA SER A 18 31.65 -21.44 -30.60
C SER A 18 30.31 -20.79 -31.01
N LYS A 19 29.95 -20.91 -32.30
CA LYS A 19 28.59 -21.36 -32.62
C LYS A 19 28.51 -22.85 -32.28
N SER A 20 28.12 -23.21 -31.07
CA SER A 20 27.53 -24.52 -30.80
C SER A 20 26.81 -24.56 -29.46
N LYS A 21 25.57 -25.05 -29.53
CA LYS A 21 24.72 -25.57 -28.47
C LYS A 21 24.13 -24.56 -27.48
N PHE A 22 22.84 -24.24 -27.59
CA PHE A 22 21.68 -25.12 -27.34
C PHE A 22 21.20 -24.96 -25.90
N SER A 23 20.10 -24.21 -25.80
CA SER A 23 19.01 -24.39 -24.85
C SER A 23 19.25 -24.11 -23.36
N SER A 24 18.20 -23.55 -22.77
CA SER A 24 17.90 -23.43 -21.35
C SER A 24 18.50 -22.22 -20.63
N PHE A 25 17.65 -21.19 -20.55
CA PHE A 25 17.52 -20.16 -19.51
C PHE A 25 18.67 -20.05 -18.48
N PRO A 26 19.31 -18.87 -18.44
CA PRO A 26 19.59 -18.30 -17.13
C PRO A 26 19.41 -16.78 -17.10
N CYS A 27 18.98 -16.24 -15.96
CA CYS A 27 19.60 -15.12 -15.25
C CYS A 27 18.59 -14.60 -14.20
N SER A 28 18.59 -15.13 -12.98
CA SER A 28 19.47 -14.72 -11.88
C SER A 28 19.24 -13.27 -11.43
N LYS A 29 18.88 -13.15 -10.14
CA LYS A 29 19.04 -12.01 -9.25
C LYS A 29 20.00 -10.93 -9.78
N ARG A 30 19.56 -9.68 -9.78
CA ARG A 30 20.46 -8.54 -9.56
C ARG A 30 19.88 -7.62 -8.50
N ALA A 31 20.48 -7.70 -7.32
CA ALA A 31 20.60 -6.56 -6.43
C ALA A 31 21.35 -5.46 -7.19
N GLU A 32 20.74 -4.28 -7.31
CA GLU A 32 21.45 -3.04 -7.61
C GLU A 32 21.23 -2.14 -6.40
N THR A 33 22.33 -1.85 -5.71
CA THR A 33 22.42 -0.75 -4.75
C THR A 33 23.39 0.27 -5.33
N GLN A 34 23.06 1.55 -5.11
CA GLN A 34 23.90 2.77 -5.14
C GLN A 34 23.99 3.42 -6.55
N THR A 35 23.65 4.70 -6.77
CA THR A 35 24.15 5.90 -6.07
C THR A 35 23.27 7.13 -6.37
N THR A 36 23.25 8.08 -5.43
CA THR A 36 22.61 9.40 -5.41
C THR A 36 22.68 10.22 -6.72
N MET A 37 21.55 10.83 -7.14
CA MET A 37 21.41 12.25 -7.55
C MET A 37 19.92 12.59 -7.71
N SER A 38 19.24 12.96 -6.61
CA SER A 38 17.90 13.58 -6.65
C SER A 38 16.86 12.96 -7.61
N ASP A 39 16.89 11.65 -7.81
CA ASP A 39 15.89 10.95 -8.64
C ASP A 39 14.60 10.82 -7.84
N THR A 40 13.87 11.93 -7.71
CA THR A 40 12.43 11.84 -7.56
C THR A 40 11.93 11.36 -8.92
N PRO A 41 11.40 10.13 -9.07
CA PRO A 41 10.74 9.77 -10.32
C PRO A 41 9.68 10.84 -10.55
N ALA A 42 9.82 11.61 -11.63
CA ALA A 42 8.87 12.65 -11.97
C ALA A 42 7.47 12.03 -11.83
N PRO A 43 6.54 12.68 -11.10
CA PRO A 43 5.28 12.03 -10.73
C PRO A 43 4.63 11.51 -11.99
N ALA A 44 4.61 10.18 -12.14
CA ALA A 44 4.03 9.53 -13.30
C ALA A 44 2.61 10.08 -13.43
N ARG A 45 2.33 10.74 -14.56
CA ARG A 45 1.06 11.44 -14.74
C ARG A 45 -0.07 10.49 -14.42
N HIS A 46 -0.88 10.87 -13.45
CA HIS A 46 -2.05 10.11 -13.04
C HIS A 46 -2.93 9.87 -14.27
N MET A 47 -3.31 8.60 -14.49
CA MET A 47 -4.13 8.21 -15.63
C MET A 47 -5.45 8.99 -15.63
N LYS A 48 -5.86 9.54 -16.79
CA LYS A 48 -7.02 10.44 -16.91
C LYS A 48 -8.32 9.83 -16.40
N TYR A 49 -8.52 8.54 -16.66
CA TYR A 49 -9.69 7.77 -16.23
C TYR A 49 -9.24 6.50 -15.51
N PRO A 50 -9.00 6.54 -14.19
CA PRO A 50 -8.66 5.36 -13.42
C PRO A 50 -9.85 4.38 -13.40
N TYR A 51 -9.63 3.17 -13.93
CA TYR A 51 -10.66 2.12 -13.96
C TYR A 51 -10.72 1.31 -12.66
N THR A 52 -9.67 1.34 -11.83
CA THR A 52 -9.65 0.69 -10.53
C THR A 52 -10.05 1.66 -9.42
N LEU A 53 -10.80 1.17 -8.44
CA LEU A 53 -11.21 1.96 -7.27
C LEU A 53 -10.00 2.48 -6.48
N SER A 54 -8.93 1.70 -6.41
CA SER A 54 -7.67 2.11 -5.77
C SER A 54 -7.00 3.28 -6.49
N ALA A 55 -6.97 3.28 -7.82
CA ALA A 55 -6.43 4.40 -8.59
C ALA A 55 -7.32 5.65 -8.51
N LYS A 56 -8.64 5.49 -8.41
CA LYS A 56 -9.57 6.60 -8.08
C LYS A 56 -9.23 7.20 -6.72
N LEU A 57 -9.02 6.35 -5.71
CA LEU A 57 -8.64 6.78 -4.37
C LEU A 57 -7.32 7.54 -4.32
N ALA A 58 -6.28 7.03 -4.98
CA ALA A 58 -4.97 7.69 -5.01
C ALA A 58 -5.00 9.05 -5.73
N GLN A 59 -5.93 9.22 -6.67
CA GLN A 59 -6.10 10.45 -7.44
C GLN A 59 -7.04 11.46 -6.78
N PHE A 60 -7.76 11.10 -5.71
CA PHE A 60 -8.68 12.05 -5.07
C PHE A 60 -7.90 13.18 -4.39
N PRO A 61 -8.26 14.45 -4.63
CA PRO A 61 -7.58 15.60 -4.05
C PRO A 61 -7.99 15.79 -2.58
N TYR A 62 -7.52 14.91 -1.68
CA TYR A 62 -7.86 14.91 -0.25
C TYR A 62 -7.60 16.26 0.42
N LYS A 63 -6.46 16.88 0.11
CA LYS A 63 -6.07 18.18 0.68
C LYS A 63 -7.07 19.29 0.34
N PHE A 64 -7.67 19.24 -0.84
CA PHE A 64 -8.66 20.24 -1.27
C PHE A 64 -9.98 20.08 -0.52
N TYR A 65 -10.50 18.84 -0.41
CA TYR A 65 -11.75 18.58 0.32
C TYR A 65 -11.61 18.85 1.81
N LEU A 66 -10.49 18.49 2.42
CA LEU A 66 -10.24 18.77 3.83
C LEU A 66 -10.09 20.25 4.12
N LYS A 67 -9.78 21.13 3.14
CA LYS A 67 -9.69 22.58 3.36
C LYS A 67 -10.99 23.30 3.03
N ASN A 68 -11.60 23.00 1.89
CA ASN A 68 -12.75 23.73 1.37
C ASN A 68 -14.10 23.20 1.88
N ASN A 69 -14.22 21.90 2.16
CA ASN A 69 -15.49 21.32 2.59
C ASN A 69 -15.58 21.26 4.12
N TRP A 70 -16.32 22.20 4.70
CA TRP A 70 -16.57 22.25 6.14
C TRP A 70 -17.26 20.99 6.66
N VAL A 71 -18.15 20.37 5.88
CA VAL A 71 -18.88 19.15 6.27
C VAL A 71 -17.91 18.01 6.54
N VAL A 72 -16.91 17.81 5.68
CA VAL A 72 -15.94 16.72 5.84
C VAL A 72 -15.09 16.92 7.10
N LYS A 73 -14.70 18.15 7.42
CA LYS A 73 -13.96 18.45 8.65
C LYS A 73 -14.78 18.07 9.89
N TYR A 74 -16.02 18.55 9.96
CA TYR A 74 -16.87 18.30 11.12
C TYR A 74 -17.29 16.84 11.24
N TYR A 75 -17.43 16.12 10.14
CA TYR A 75 -17.69 14.69 10.15
C TYR A 75 -16.54 13.88 10.77
N LEU A 76 -15.29 14.21 10.43
CA LEU A 76 -14.13 13.54 11.03
C LEU A 76 -14.00 13.89 12.52
N ILE A 77 -14.24 15.15 12.89
CA ILE A 77 -14.21 15.59 14.28
C ILE A 77 -15.30 14.89 15.09
N SER A 78 -16.53 14.83 14.58
CA SER A 78 -17.65 14.18 15.27
C SER A 78 -17.40 12.68 15.43
N LEU A 79 -16.82 12.01 14.45
CA LEU A 79 -16.46 10.59 14.56
C LEU A 79 -15.44 10.36 15.67
N VAL A 80 -14.41 11.21 15.73
CA VAL A 80 -13.38 11.15 16.78
C VAL A 80 -13.95 11.43 18.17
N VAL A 81 -14.93 12.34 18.29
CA VAL A 81 -15.60 12.64 19.57
C VAL A 81 -16.59 11.54 19.96
N CYS A 82 -17.30 10.94 19.01
CA CYS A 82 -18.25 9.87 19.26
C CYS A 82 -17.57 8.61 19.80
N ILE A 83 -16.40 8.23 19.28
CA ILE A 83 -15.68 7.01 19.71
C ILE A 83 -15.46 6.92 21.24
N PRO A 84 -14.87 7.92 21.93
CA PRO A 84 -14.69 7.88 23.38
C PRO A 84 -16.02 8.01 24.16
N VAL A 85 -17.00 8.74 23.62
CA VAL A 85 -18.35 8.84 24.23
C VAL A 85 -19.00 7.46 24.26
N PHE A 86 -19.02 6.76 23.13
CA PHE A 86 -19.56 5.41 23.05
C PHE A 86 -18.76 4.42 23.88
N LYS A 87 -17.42 4.51 23.89
CA LYS A 87 -16.58 3.65 24.76
C LYS A 87 -16.95 3.80 26.23
N SER A 88 -17.20 5.03 26.69
CA SER A 88 -17.57 5.30 28.09
C SER A 88 -18.92 4.68 28.44
N ILE A 89 -19.92 4.83 27.56
CA ILE A 89 -21.25 4.22 27.71
C ILE A 89 -21.16 2.70 27.68
N SER A 90 -20.41 2.13 26.74
CA SER A 90 -20.22 0.68 26.62
C SER A 90 -19.55 0.08 27.86
N ASN A 91 -18.59 0.76 28.47
CA ASN A 91 -17.93 0.28 29.69
C ASN A 91 -18.87 0.29 30.90
N LEU A 92 -19.72 1.32 31.03
CA LEU A 92 -20.72 1.40 32.10
C LEU A 92 -21.76 0.28 31.96
N SER A 93 -22.26 0.05 30.75
CA SER A 93 -23.24 -1.00 30.47
C SER A 93 -22.70 -2.41 30.73
N ASN A 94 -21.41 -2.66 30.43
CA ASN A 94 -20.74 -3.95 30.63
C ASN A 94 -20.08 -4.11 32.01
N SER A 95 -20.40 -3.25 32.98
CA SER A 95 -19.94 -3.45 34.35
C SER A 95 -20.45 -4.79 34.90
N PRO A 96 -19.63 -5.55 35.66
CA PRO A 96 -19.94 -6.93 36.05
C PRO A 96 -21.22 -7.02 36.90
N ALA A 97 -21.51 -5.99 37.68
CA ALA A 97 -22.76 -5.88 38.45
C ALA A 97 -23.99 -5.79 37.53
N ASN A 98 -23.91 -5.02 36.44
CA ASN A 98 -25.02 -4.85 35.51
C ASN A 98 -25.25 -6.14 34.71
N VAL A 99 -24.17 -6.77 34.24
CA VAL A 99 -24.23 -8.06 33.53
C VAL A 99 -24.84 -9.15 34.42
N ALA A 100 -24.48 -9.22 35.70
CA ALA A 100 -25.08 -10.16 36.64
C ALA A 100 -26.59 -9.91 36.83
N LYS A 101 -27.01 -8.65 36.91
CA LYS A 101 -28.44 -8.29 37.01
C LYS A 101 -29.23 -8.70 35.77
N TRP A 102 -28.68 -8.47 34.58
CA TRP A 102 -29.31 -8.93 33.33
C TRP A 102 -29.35 -10.46 33.22
N ALA A 103 -28.32 -11.16 33.72
CA ALA A 103 -28.32 -12.62 33.77
C ALA A 103 -29.40 -13.17 34.72
N GLU A 104 -29.58 -12.55 35.89
CA GLU A 104 -30.65 -12.89 36.84
C GLU A 104 -32.05 -12.65 36.25
N ILE A 105 -32.25 -11.51 35.58
CA ILE A 105 -33.52 -11.18 34.91
C ILE A 105 -33.82 -12.22 33.82
N ARG A 106 -32.86 -12.52 32.95
CA ARG A 106 -33.04 -13.53 31.90
C ARG A 106 -33.27 -14.94 32.44
N ARG A 107 -32.70 -15.27 33.60
CA ARG A 107 -32.99 -16.56 34.27
C ARG A 107 -34.43 -16.61 34.75
N LYS A 108 -34.94 -15.54 35.37
CA LYS A 108 -36.34 -15.42 35.81
C LYS A 108 -37.33 -15.41 34.64
N GLU A 109 -36.97 -14.74 33.54
CA GLU A 109 -37.78 -14.73 32.31
C GLU A 109 -37.81 -16.10 31.64
N ALA A 110 -36.67 -16.80 31.59
CA ALA A 110 -36.61 -18.18 31.12
C ALA A 110 -37.44 -19.11 32.01
N GLU A 111 -37.41 -18.90 33.34
CA GLU A 111 -38.22 -19.57 34.36
C GLU A 111 -39.74 -19.33 34.22
N GLY A 112 -40.15 -18.19 33.69
CA GLY A 112 -41.57 -17.84 33.48
C GLY A 112 -42.15 -18.22 32.12
N HIS A 113 -41.31 -18.67 31.18
CA HIS A 113 -41.68 -18.99 29.79
C HIS A 113 -41.76 -20.49 29.48
N HIS A 114 -41.79 -21.35 30.52
CA HIS A 114 -42.11 -22.78 30.45
C HIS A 114 -43.33 -23.12 31.28
#